data_AF-A0A2S6NAG2-F1
#
_entry.id   AF-A0A2S6NAG2-F1
#
_cell.length_a   1.000
_cell.length_b   1.000
_cell.length_c   1.000
_cell.angle_alpha   90.00
_cell.angle_beta   90.00
_cell.angle_gamma   90.00
#
_symmetry.space_group_name_H-M   'P 1'
#
loop_
_entity.id
_entity.type
_entity.pdbx_description
1 polymer ?
#
loop_
_entity_poly.entity_id
_entity_poly.type
_entity_poly.pdbx_seq_one_letter_code
_entity_poly.pdbx_strand_id
1 'polypeptide(L)'
;MMKTSICALALAVALATPALAQIASGAPYEPTRAALLAKGWKPEVSYGARMNNGKPLYHFPEIWCGPEICRAKWRDAQGHPQAIMLNRGFNKDHTVAGME
;
A
#
# COMPACT_ATOMS: atom_id res chain seq x y z
N MET A 1 -35.09 -48.60 -0.92
CA MET A 1 -33.68 -48.76 -0.51
C MET A 1 -32.86 -47.60 -1.06
N MET A 2 -32.11 -46.98 -0.16
CA MET A 2 -31.40 -45.70 -0.24
C MET A 2 -30.13 -45.82 -1.11
N LYS A 3 -29.87 -44.85 -2.01
CA LYS A 3 -28.51 -44.51 -2.47
C LYS A 3 -28.40 -43.00 -2.60
N THR A 4 -28.04 -42.39 -1.48
CA THR A 4 -27.67 -40.99 -1.29
C THR A 4 -26.43 -40.66 -2.12
N SER A 5 -26.62 -39.85 -3.16
CA SER A 5 -25.54 -39.08 -3.78
C SER A 5 -25.20 -37.90 -2.87
N ILE A 6 -23.95 -37.84 -2.39
CA ILE A 6 -23.40 -36.60 -1.82
C ILE A 6 -22.06 -36.34 -2.51
N CYS A 7 -22.11 -35.47 -3.52
CA CYS A 7 -20.93 -34.80 -4.06
C CYS A 7 -20.34 -33.92 -2.95
N ALA A 8 -19.22 -34.34 -2.38
CA ALA A 8 -18.41 -33.47 -1.53
C ALA A 8 -17.70 -32.44 -2.44
N LEU A 9 -18.30 -31.27 -2.65
CA LEU A 9 -17.57 -30.09 -3.10
C LEU A 9 -16.66 -29.65 -1.95
N ALA A 10 -15.41 -30.10 -1.99
CA ALA A 10 -14.34 -29.51 -1.19
C ALA A 10 -14.03 -28.12 -1.77
N LEU A 11 -14.70 -27.10 -1.22
CA LEU A 11 -14.41 -25.71 -1.48
C LEU A 11 -13.05 -25.37 -0.87
N ALA A 12 -11.98 -25.54 -1.64
CA ALA A 12 -10.66 -25.07 -1.27
C ALA A 12 -10.69 -23.54 -1.26
N VAL A 13 -10.90 -22.95 -0.08
CA VAL A 13 -10.70 -21.51 0.15
C VAL A 13 -9.20 -21.28 0.05
N ALA A 14 -8.75 -20.91 -1.14
CA ALA A 14 -7.41 -20.37 -1.34
C ALA A 14 -7.31 -19.10 -0.50
N LEU A 15 -6.50 -19.16 0.56
CA LEU A 15 -6.07 -17.99 1.31
C LEU A 15 -5.26 -17.10 0.36
N ALA A 16 -5.94 -16.22 -0.36
CA ALA A 16 -5.29 -15.14 -1.09
C ALA A 16 -4.72 -14.18 -0.04
N THR A 17 -3.49 -14.44 0.40
CA THR A 17 -2.68 -13.40 1.03
C THR A 17 -2.67 -12.22 0.06
N PRO A 18 -3.13 -11.02 0.47
CA PRO A 18 -3.06 -9.86 -0.40
C PRO A 18 -1.58 -9.66 -0.71
N ALA A 19 -1.20 -9.88 -1.96
CA ALA A 19 0.14 -9.56 -2.43
C ALA A 19 0.32 -8.06 -2.22
N LEU A 20 1.23 -7.69 -1.31
CA LEU A 20 1.61 -6.31 -1.08
C LEU A 20 2.06 -5.72 -2.42
N ALA A 21 1.46 -4.61 -2.86
CA ALA A 21 1.92 -4.01 -4.09
C ALA A 21 3.35 -3.49 -3.86
N GLN A 22 4.27 -3.90 -4.73
CA GLN A 22 5.64 -3.40 -4.75
C GLN A 22 5.84 -2.54 -5.98
N ILE A 23 6.43 -1.38 -5.78
CA ILE A 23 6.79 -0.43 -6.83
C ILE A 23 8.30 -0.51 -7.01
N ALA A 24 8.69 -0.84 -8.24
CA ALA A 24 10.09 -0.99 -8.62
C ALA A 24 10.86 0.32 -8.49
N SER A 25 12.19 0.20 -8.42
CA SER A 25 13.07 1.37 -8.37
C SER A 25 12.93 2.17 -9.67
N GLY A 26 12.82 3.49 -9.56
CA GLY A 26 12.68 4.40 -10.72
C GLY A 26 11.25 4.53 -11.26
N ALA A 27 10.26 3.83 -10.69
CA ALA A 27 8.85 4.06 -11.01
C ALA A 27 8.21 5.07 -10.04
N PRO A 28 7.44 6.06 -10.52
CA PRO A 28 6.76 7.03 -9.68
C PRO A 28 5.62 6.38 -8.89
N TYR A 29 5.44 6.81 -7.64
CA TYR A 29 4.37 6.36 -6.76
C TYR A 29 3.01 6.94 -7.11
N GLU A 30 2.99 8.18 -7.59
CA GLU A 30 1.78 8.93 -7.93
C GLU A 30 0.72 8.15 -8.74
N PRO A 31 1.06 7.43 -9.84
CA PRO A 31 0.08 6.61 -10.56
C PRO A 31 -0.48 5.46 -9.72
N THR A 32 0.35 4.82 -8.87
CA THR A 32 -0.15 3.78 -7.96
C THR A 32 -1.09 4.38 -6.92
N ARG A 33 -0.75 5.54 -6.35
CA ARG A 33 -1.61 6.26 -5.42
C ARG A 33 -2.97 6.58 -6.03
N ALA A 34 -2.99 7.10 -7.27
CA ALA A 34 -4.22 7.38 -8.01
C ALA A 34 -5.06 6.10 -8.22
N ALA A 35 -4.43 4.99 -8.60
CA ALA A 35 -5.12 3.71 -8.79
C ALA A 35 -5.70 3.14 -7.48
N LEU A 36 -5.02 3.30 -6.35
CA LEU A 36 -5.52 2.88 -5.03
C LEU A 36 -6.74 3.71 -4.60
N LEU A 37 -6.66 5.03 -4.76
CA LEU A 37 -7.78 5.92 -4.49
C LEU A 37 -9.00 5.58 -5.36
N ALA A 38 -8.80 5.28 -6.65
CA ALA A 38 -9.86 4.85 -7.55
C ALA A 38 -10.51 3.51 -7.14
N LYS A 39 -9.78 2.64 -6.43
CA LYS A 39 -10.29 1.40 -5.83
C LYS A 39 -10.99 1.61 -4.48
N GLY A 40 -11.13 2.86 -4.01
CA GLY A 40 -11.72 3.19 -2.71
C GLY A 40 -10.78 2.98 -1.52
N TRP A 41 -9.49 2.76 -1.76
CA TRP A 41 -8.51 2.65 -0.68
C TRP A 41 -8.21 4.03 -0.08
N LYS A 42 -7.83 4.05 1.20
CA LYS A 42 -7.55 5.28 1.95
C LYS A 42 -6.10 5.30 2.45
N PRO A 43 -5.33 6.37 2.22
CA PRO A 43 -3.97 6.47 2.74
C PRO A 43 -3.99 6.70 4.27
N GLU A 44 -3.07 6.06 4.99
CA GLU A 44 -2.86 6.31 6.43
C GLU A 44 -1.91 7.48 6.65
N VAL A 45 -2.40 8.71 6.55
CA VAL A 45 -1.60 9.95 6.64
C VAL A 45 -0.99 10.22 8.03
N SER A 46 -1.37 9.45 9.04
CA SER A 46 -0.77 9.48 10.38
C SER A 46 0.50 8.63 10.46
N TYR A 47 0.74 7.74 9.50
CA TYR A 47 1.92 6.86 9.49
C TYR A 47 3.19 7.56 9.01
N GLY A 48 3.09 8.45 8.03
CA GLY A 48 4.27 9.06 7.42
C GLY A 48 5.05 9.97 8.35
N ALA A 49 6.33 10.17 8.04
CA ALA A 49 7.21 11.04 8.80
C ALA A 49 6.73 12.50 8.74
N ARG A 50 6.95 13.25 9.83
CA ARG A 50 6.59 14.66 9.96
C ARG A 50 7.78 15.49 10.39
N MET A 51 7.81 16.74 9.93
CA MET A 51 8.71 17.77 10.43
C MET A 51 8.27 18.26 11.82
N ASN A 52 9.15 18.99 12.51
CA ASN A 52 8.84 19.56 13.83
C ASN A 52 7.63 20.51 13.81
N ASN A 53 7.31 21.11 12.65
CA ASN A 53 6.14 21.97 12.45
C ASN A 53 4.84 21.18 12.15
N GLY A 54 4.86 19.85 12.26
CA GLY A 54 3.71 18.98 12.06
C GLY A 54 3.36 18.67 10.60
N LYS A 55 3.99 19.33 9.63
CA LYS A 55 3.79 19.05 8.19
C LYS A 55 4.45 17.73 7.79
N PRO A 56 3.95 17.03 6.76
CA PRO A 56 4.58 15.84 6.20
C PRO A 56 6.04 16.10 5.81
N LEU A 57 6.91 15.15 6.10
CA LEU A 57 8.32 15.20 5.69
C LEU A 57 8.46 14.97 4.18
N TYR A 58 7.68 14.05 3.61
CA TYR A 58 7.71 13.70 2.19
C TYR A 58 6.53 14.30 1.43
N HIS A 59 6.62 14.30 0.09
CA HIS A 59 5.54 14.76 -0.78
C HIS A 59 4.20 14.08 -0.50
N PHE A 60 4.22 12.75 -0.25
CA PHE A 60 3.04 12.00 0.16
C PHE A 60 3.03 11.74 1.68
N PRO A 61 1.96 12.14 2.40
CA PRO A 61 1.92 12.09 3.86
C PRO A 61 1.81 10.70 4.47
N GLU A 62 1.44 9.70 3.67
CA GLU A 62 1.40 8.29 4.06
C GLU A 62 2.74 7.56 3.88
N ILE A 63 3.78 8.22 3.35
CA ILE A 63 5.08 7.61 3.10
C ILE A 63 6.01 7.74 4.31
N TRP A 64 6.74 6.68 4.59
CA TRP A 64 7.90 6.67 5.47
C TRP A 64 9.06 5.93 4.81
N CYS A 65 10.25 6.54 4.79
CA CYS A 65 11.42 5.98 4.13
C CYS A 65 12.54 5.63 5.10
N GLY A 66 13.07 4.42 4.94
CA GLY A 66 14.41 4.06 5.42
C GLY A 66 15.48 4.37 4.36
N PRO A 67 16.71 3.85 4.56
CA PRO A 67 17.82 4.11 3.65
C PRO A 67 17.57 3.66 2.20
N GLU A 68 16.97 2.48 1.99
CA GLU A 68 16.82 1.85 0.66
C GLU A 68 15.36 1.66 0.22
N ILE A 69 14.43 1.63 1.18
CA ILE A 69 13.03 1.28 0.96
C ILE A 69 12.13 2.30 1.64
N CYS A 70 11.12 2.75 0.91
CA CYS A 70 9.99 3.49 1.44
C CYS A 70 8.78 2.55 1.58
N ARG A 71 7.91 2.86 2.54
CA ARG A 71 6.61 2.20 2.69
C ARG A 71 5.52 3.26 2.73
N ALA A 72 4.39 2.93 2.11
CA ALA A 72 3.16 3.67 2.28
C ALA A 72 2.11 2.78 2.93
N LYS A 73 1.44 3.26 3.98
CA LYS A 73 0.35 2.53 4.63
C LYS A 73 -1.01 2.98 4.13
N TRP A 74 -1.89 2.01 3.97
CA TRP A 74 -3.22 2.17 3.39
C TRP A 74 -4.24 1.34 4.15
N ARG A 75 -5.51 1.68 3.93
CA ARG A 75 -6.64 0.80 4.19
C ARG A 75 -7.30 0.47 2.88
N ASP A 76 -7.58 -0.81 2.64
CA ASP A 76 -8.37 -1.22 1.49
C ASP A 76 -9.82 -0.71 1.59
N ALA A 77 -10.61 -0.98 0.55
CA ALA A 77 -12.02 -0.56 0.51
C ALA A 77 -12.86 -1.13 1.67
N GLN A 78 -12.42 -2.25 2.25
CA GLN A 78 -13.03 -2.93 3.40
C GLN A 78 -12.49 -2.42 4.74
N GLY A 79 -11.49 -1.54 4.72
CA GLY A 79 -10.87 -0.95 5.91
C GLY A 79 -9.70 -1.74 6.48
N HIS A 80 -9.28 -2.84 5.85
CA HIS A 80 -8.16 -3.65 6.31
C HIS A 80 -6.83 -2.95 6.05
N PRO A 81 -5.87 -3.01 6.99
CA PRO A 81 -4.57 -2.40 6.82
C PRO A 81 -3.77 -3.08 5.70
N GLN A 82 -3.16 -2.28 4.85
CA GLN A 82 -2.33 -2.69 3.72
C GLN A 82 -1.05 -1.86 3.69
N ALA A 83 0.00 -2.41 3.10
CA ALA A 83 1.26 -1.71 2.91
C ALA A 83 1.72 -1.82 1.45
N ILE A 84 2.23 -0.72 0.92
CA ILE A 84 2.85 -0.65 -0.40
C ILE A 84 4.33 -0.45 -0.18
N MET A 85 5.15 -1.32 -0.78
CA MET A 85 6.61 -1.19 -0.74
C MET A 85 7.10 -0.41 -1.95
N LEU A 86 7.98 0.54 -1.72
CA LEU A 86 8.55 1.44 -2.71
C LEU A 86 10.07 1.31 -2.64
N ASN A 87 10.73 0.93 -3.71
CA ASN A 87 12.19 1.03 -3.75
C ASN A 87 12.56 2.51 -3.87
N ARG A 88 13.54 2.96 -3.08
CA ARG A 88 13.99 4.36 -3.05
C ARG A 88 14.79 4.68 -4.32
N GLY A 89 14.09 4.87 -5.43
CA GLY A 89 14.69 5.10 -6.75
C GLY A 89 14.08 6.23 -7.56
N PHE A 90 12.85 6.65 -7.24
CA PHE A 90 12.21 7.81 -7.87
C PHE A 90 12.18 8.98 -6.89
N ASN A 91 13.16 9.88 -6.98
CA ASN A 91 13.44 10.89 -5.97
C ASN A 91 12.21 11.72 -5.57
N LYS A 92 11.33 12.08 -6.52
CA LYS A 92 10.18 12.97 -6.24
C LYS A 92 9.22 12.46 -5.16
N ASP A 93 9.04 11.14 -5.02
CA ASP A 93 8.06 10.60 -4.07
C ASP A 93 8.53 10.70 -2.61
N HIS A 94 9.84 10.79 -2.42
CA HIS A 94 10.50 10.77 -1.12
C HIS A 94 11.51 11.92 -0.95
N THR A 95 11.41 12.96 -1.78
CA THR A 95 12.05 14.25 -1.54
C THR A 95 11.48 14.85 -0.26
N VAL A 96 12.36 15.37 0.58
CA VAL A 96 11.96 16.09 1.78
C VAL A 96 11.36 17.43 1.38
N ALA A 97 10.15 17.73 1.86
CA ALA A 97 9.50 19.00 1.60
C ALA A 97 10.37 20.17 2.09
N GLY A 98 10.74 21.09 1.19
CA GLY A 98 11.55 22.26 1.51
C GLY A 98 13.06 22.14 1.25
N MET A 99 13.51 21.10 0.54
CA MET A 99 14.87 20.98 0.01
C MET A 99 14.91 21.06 -1.53
N GLU A 100 13.97 21.81 -2.12
CA GLU A 100 13.96 22.15 -3.56
C GLU A 100 14.84 23.37 -3.86
#